data_AF-A0A4Z2D027-F1
#
_entry.id   AF-A0A4Z2D027-F1
#
_cell.length_a   1.000
_cell.length_b   1.000
_cell.length_c   1.000
_cell.angle_alpha   90.00
_cell.angle_beta   90.00
_cell.angle_gamma   90.00
#
_symmetry.space_group_name_H-M   'P 1'
#
loop_
_entity.id
_entity.type
_entity.pdbx_description
1 polymer ?
#
loop_
_entity_poly.entity_id
_entity_poly.type
_entity_poly.pdbx_seq_one_letter_code
_entity_poly.pdbx_strand_id
1 'polypeptide(L)'
;MPCYPPDRWIDYAPLGVPVKGTRFLPIKLPIPLEKSYNIPPHLRFTLSDLIECVHSCNQKLTCVIDLTYAKYYSSKFLHDNNIRYYKIYVEGHKVPDSKSVAQFIDLVNKERKESPDGIIAVHCTHGVNRTGYFICRYLIDSMNVNPKDALQGHKLSGHEYKIALVDK
;
A
#
# COMPACT_ATOMS: atom_id res chain seq x y z
N MET A 1 13.02 10.22 -15.24
CA MET A 1 11.65 9.67 -15.38
C MET A 1 11.63 8.26 -14.82
N PRO A 2 10.56 7.83 -14.12
CA PRO A 2 10.43 6.45 -13.67
C PRO A 2 10.37 5.47 -14.87
N CYS A 3 10.95 4.27 -14.69
CA CYS A 3 10.82 3.16 -15.63
C CYS A 3 9.50 2.40 -15.40
N TYR A 4 8.96 1.79 -16.46
CA TYR A 4 7.72 1.02 -16.42
C TYR A 4 7.91 -0.35 -17.12
N PRO A 5 7.68 -1.47 -16.43
CA PRO A 5 7.50 -1.56 -14.97
C PRO A 5 8.82 -1.30 -14.22
N PRO A 6 8.77 -0.92 -12.93
CA PRO A 6 9.96 -0.93 -12.08
C PRO A 6 10.58 -2.32 -11.98
N ASP A 7 11.89 -2.39 -11.69
CA ASP A 7 12.62 -3.64 -11.52
C ASP A 7 11.88 -4.62 -10.61
N ARG A 8 11.76 -5.87 -11.07
CA ARG A 8 11.08 -6.98 -10.38
C ARG A 8 9.60 -6.76 -10.05
N TRP A 9 8.95 -5.69 -10.51
CA TRP A 9 7.54 -5.42 -10.19
C TRP A 9 6.58 -6.54 -10.64
N ILE A 10 6.94 -7.26 -11.70
CA ILE A 10 6.19 -8.41 -12.20
C ILE A 10 6.24 -9.59 -11.23
N ASP A 11 7.31 -9.73 -10.45
CA ASP A 11 7.55 -10.84 -9.52
C ASP A 11 6.66 -10.78 -8.27
N TYR A 12 5.92 -9.68 -8.08
CA TYR A 12 5.07 -9.46 -6.91
C TYR A 12 3.59 -9.51 -7.28
N ALA A 13 2.80 -10.11 -6.39
CA ALA A 13 1.34 -10.11 -6.49
C ALA A 13 0.79 -8.66 -6.47
N PRO A 14 -0.28 -8.38 -7.22
CA PRO A 14 -0.85 -7.03 -7.33
C PRO A 14 -1.44 -6.51 -6.02
N LEU A 15 -2.23 -7.35 -5.38
CA LEU A 15 -2.79 -7.16 -4.04
C LEU A 15 -2.93 -8.55 -3.41
N GLY A 16 -3.08 -8.59 -2.09
CA GLY A 16 -3.50 -9.80 -1.39
C GLY A 16 -4.82 -9.55 -0.66
N VAL A 17 -4.91 -9.96 0.60
CA VAL A 17 -6.12 -9.72 1.41
C VAL A 17 -5.90 -8.59 2.41
N PRO A 18 -6.96 -7.94 2.91
CA PRO A 18 -6.81 -6.99 3.99
C PRO A 18 -6.11 -7.61 5.21
N VAL A 19 -5.22 -6.85 5.86
CA VAL A 19 -4.53 -7.31 7.07
C VAL A 19 -5.58 -7.60 8.15
N LYS A 20 -5.59 -8.82 8.68
CA LYS A 20 -6.62 -9.34 9.60
C LYS A 20 -6.89 -8.38 10.77
N GLY A 21 -8.17 -8.09 11.03
CA GLY A 21 -8.58 -7.17 12.10
C GLY A 21 -8.37 -5.69 11.77
N THR A 22 -8.04 -5.37 10.51
CA THR A 22 -7.78 -4.02 10.04
C THR A 22 -8.50 -3.78 8.71
N ARG A 23 -8.37 -2.55 8.18
CA ARG A 23 -8.89 -2.14 6.87
C ARG A 23 -7.76 -1.86 5.88
N PHE A 24 -6.54 -2.26 6.20
CA PHE A 24 -5.38 -2.04 5.35
C PHE A 24 -5.32 -3.10 4.27
N LEU A 25 -5.21 -2.67 3.02
CA LEU A 25 -4.96 -3.52 1.88
C LEU A 25 -3.56 -3.21 1.31
N PRO A 26 -2.54 -4.03 1.60
CA PRO A 26 -1.25 -3.93 0.95
C PRO A 26 -1.40 -4.24 -0.54
N ILE A 27 -0.86 -3.37 -1.39
CA ILE A 27 -0.83 -3.55 -2.83
C ILE A 27 0.55 -3.19 -3.39
N LYS A 28 0.94 -3.76 -4.53
CA LYS A 28 2.07 -3.24 -5.32
C LYS A 28 1.65 -1.97 -6.05
N LEU A 29 2.63 -1.25 -6.60
CA LEU A 29 2.37 -0.02 -7.36
C LEU A 29 1.39 -0.27 -8.53
N PRO A 30 0.23 0.42 -8.59
CA PRO A 30 -0.59 0.44 -9.79
C PRO A 30 0.13 1.23 -10.91
N ILE A 31 0.17 0.68 -12.11
CA ILE A 31 0.78 1.32 -13.29
C ILE A 31 -0.33 1.76 -14.24
N PRO A 32 -0.35 3.03 -14.72
CA PRO A 32 -1.33 3.47 -15.69
C PRO A 32 -1.34 2.61 -16.97
N LEU A 33 -2.51 2.43 -17.56
CA LEU A 33 -2.66 1.55 -18.73
C LEU A 33 -1.78 2.02 -19.90
N GLU A 34 -1.70 3.32 -20.13
CA GLU A 34 -0.86 3.96 -21.14
C GLU A 34 0.66 3.79 -20.89
N LYS A 35 1.05 3.39 -19.68
CA LYS A 35 2.43 3.06 -19.30
C LYS A 35 2.69 1.55 -19.24
N SER A 36 1.70 0.72 -19.54
CA SER A 36 1.76 -0.74 -19.37
C SER A 36 2.07 -1.53 -20.66
N TYR A 37 2.58 -0.86 -21.71
CA TYR A 37 2.82 -1.47 -23.02
C TYR A 37 3.85 -2.62 -22.98
N ASN A 38 4.86 -2.52 -22.10
CA ASN A 38 5.87 -3.57 -21.89
C ASN A 38 5.44 -4.67 -20.89
N ILE A 39 4.23 -4.58 -20.32
CA ILE A 39 3.74 -5.52 -19.32
C ILE A 39 2.76 -6.47 -20.00
N PRO A 40 2.95 -7.81 -19.90
CA PRO A 40 1.99 -8.79 -20.41
C PRO A 40 0.58 -8.49 -19.87
N PRO A 41 -0.48 -8.52 -20.71
CA PRO A 41 -1.82 -8.09 -20.29
C PRO A 41 -2.32 -8.73 -18.99
N HIS A 42 -2.09 -10.03 -18.80
CA HIS A 42 -2.50 -10.78 -17.61
C HIS A 42 -1.71 -10.46 -16.34
N LEU A 43 -0.62 -9.67 -16.44
CA LEU A 43 0.21 -9.23 -15.30
C LEU A 43 0.04 -7.74 -15.01
N ARG A 44 -0.79 -7.04 -15.80
CA ARG A 44 -1.08 -5.61 -15.58
C ARG A 44 -1.86 -5.43 -14.29
N PHE A 45 -1.63 -4.28 -13.67
CA PHE A 45 -2.34 -3.87 -12.47
C PHE A 45 -2.42 -2.35 -12.45
N THR A 46 -3.63 -1.84 -12.62
CA THR A 46 -3.98 -0.43 -12.72
C THR A 46 -4.83 0.00 -11.51
N LEU A 47 -5.11 1.29 -11.41
CA LEU A 47 -6.04 1.79 -10.39
C LEU A 47 -7.48 1.31 -10.62
N SER A 48 -7.89 1.07 -11.87
CA SER A 48 -9.19 0.49 -12.19
C SER A 48 -9.29 -0.93 -11.66
N ASP A 49 -8.26 -1.76 -11.92
CA ASP A 49 -8.21 -3.15 -11.42
C ASP A 49 -8.30 -3.18 -9.89
N LEU A 50 -7.61 -2.27 -9.19
CA LEU A 50 -7.70 -2.15 -7.74
C LEU A 50 -9.14 -1.86 -7.26
N ILE A 51 -9.81 -0.88 -7.88
CA ILE A 51 -11.18 -0.49 -7.50
C ILE A 51 -12.14 -1.66 -7.76
N GLU A 52 -12.03 -2.30 -8.93
CA GLU A 52 -12.85 -3.45 -9.31
C GLU A 52 -12.65 -4.63 -8.36
N CYS A 53 -11.41 -4.97 -8.01
CA CYS A 53 -11.11 -6.01 -7.04
C CYS A 53 -11.76 -5.73 -5.68
N VAL A 54 -11.58 -4.52 -5.14
CA VAL A 54 -12.16 -4.15 -3.83
C VAL A 54 -13.69 -4.18 -3.88
N HIS A 55 -14.28 -3.68 -4.97
CA HIS A 55 -15.73 -3.69 -5.18
C HIS A 55 -16.29 -5.12 -5.28
N SER A 56 -15.60 -6.03 -5.98
CA SER A 56 -15.99 -7.44 -6.13
C SER A 56 -16.02 -8.19 -4.79
N CYS A 57 -15.25 -7.74 -3.80
CA CYS A 57 -15.28 -8.25 -2.44
C CYS A 57 -16.38 -7.60 -1.58
N ASN A 58 -17.31 -6.85 -2.18
CA ASN A 58 -18.35 -6.08 -1.49
C ASN A 58 -17.77 -5.07 -0.47
N GLN A 59 -16.59 -4.52 -0.78
CA GLN A 59 -15.91 -3.50 0.01
C GLN A 59 -15.79 -2.20 -0.78
N LYS A 60 -15.54 -1.09 -0.09
CA LYS A 60 -15.33 0.22 -0.71
C LYS A 60 -13.91 0.69 -0.46
N LEU A 61 -13.17 0.97 -1.53
CA LEU A 61 -11.90 1.69 -1.44
C LEU A 61 -12.18 3.16 -1.12
N THR A 62 -11.59 3.69 -0.06
CA THR A 62 -11.78 5.10 0.33
C THR A 62 -10.48 5.89 0.33
N CYS A 63 -9.34 5.21 0.45
CA CYS A 63 -8.05 5.86 0.51
C CYS A 63 -6.95 5.04 -0.18
N VAL A 64 -6.04 5.72 -0.86
CA VAL A 64 -4.75 5.19 -1.31
C VAL A 64 -3.62 6.00 -0.68
N ILE A 65 -2.74 5.32 0.05
CA ILE A 65 -1.51 5.89 0.61
C ILE A 65 -0.32 5.38 -0.22
N ASP A 66 0.31 6.30 -0.95
CA ASP A 66 1.48 6.07 -1.79
C ASP A 66 2.77 6.42 -1.03
N LEU A 67 3.58 5.38 -0.77
CA LEU A 67 4.86 5.45 -0.07
C LEU A 67 6.07 5.48 -1.03
N THR A 68 5.86 5.58 -2.34
CA THR A 68 6.97 5.69 -3.30
C THR A 68 7.58 7.08 -3.23
N TYR A 69 8.86 7.21 -3.59
CA TYR A 69 9.49 8.53 -3.70
C TYR A 69 9.10 9.23 -5.01
N ALA A 70 9.21 8.52 -6.14
CA ALA A 70 8.81 9.03 -7.45
C ALA A 70 7.29 9.08 -7.61
N LYS A 71 6.80 9.88 -8.55
CA LYS A 71 5.39 9.93 -8.94
C LYS A 71 5.17 9.08 -10.19
N TYR A 72 4.45 7.97 -10.05
CA TYR A 72 4.18 7.00 -11.12
C TYR A 72 2.82 7.20 -11.79
N TYR A 73 1.87 7.86 -11.12
CA TYR A 73 0.55 8.16 -11.66
C TYR A 73 -0.01 9.47 -11.10
N SER A 74 -1.06 9.98 -11.73
CA SER A 74 -1.80 11.16 -11.25
C SER A 74 -2.90 10.74 -10.27
N SER A 75 -3.10 11.50 -9.20
CA SER A 75 -4.18 11.25 -8.25
C SER A 75 -5.57 11.60 -8.81
N LYS A 76 -5.65 12.24 -9.99
CA LYS A 76 -6.90 12.67 -10.61
C LYS A 76 -7.92 11.54 -10.71
N PHE A 77 -7.51 10.37 -11.21
CA PHE A 77 -8.41 9.22 -11.36
C PHE A 77 -9.01 8.77 -10.03
N LEU A 78 -8.23 8.81 -8.94
CA LEU A 78 -8.72 8.49 -7.60
C LEU A 78 -9.73 9.52 -7.11
N HIS A 79 -9.42 10.81 -7.27
CA HIS A 79 -10.33 11.89 -6.86
C HIS A 79 -11.65 11.88 -7.62
N ASP A 80 -11.61 11.64 -8.94
CA ASP A 80 -12.80 11.52 -9.79
C ASP A 80 -13.69 10.35 -9.34
N ASN A 81 -13.11 9.33 -8.69
CA ASN A 81 -13.82 8.19 -8.08
C ASN A 81 -14.11 8.36 -6.57
N ASN A 82 -14.00 9.58 -6.03
CA ASN A 82 -14.20 9.89 -4.60
C ASN A 82 -13.27 9.11 -3.64
N ILE A 83 -12.06 8.78 -4.10
CA ILE A 83 -11.02 8.12 -3.31
C ILE A 83 -9.97 9.16 -2.91
N ARG A 84 -9.69 9.25 -1.61
CA ARG A 84 -8.62 10.12 -1.10
C ARG A 84 -7.26 9.54 -1.46
N TYR A 85 -6.33 10.41 -1.80
CA TYR A 85 -4.96 10.04 -2.14
C TYR A 85 -3.98 10.81 -1.26
N TYR A 86 -3.06 10.10 -0.64
CA TYR A 86 -1.99 10.68 0.15
C TYR A 86 -0.64 10.17 -0.31
N LYS A 87 0.32 11.08 -0.41
CA LYS A 87 1.70 10.79 -0.80
C LYS A 87 2.60 11.04 0.41
N ILE A 88 3.29 9.99 0.87
CA ILE A 88 4.36 10.09 1.87
C ILE A 88 5.65 9.72 1.16
N TYR A 89 6.55 10.68 1.01
CA TYR A 89 7.80 10.48 0.28
C TYR A 89 8.78 9.67 1.12
N VAL A 90 8.90 8.37 0.86
CA VAL A 90 9.81 7.48 1.58
C VAL A 90 10.98 7.09 0.67
N GLU A 91 12.18 7.55 1.05
CA GLU A 91 13.42 7.21 0.35
C GLU A 91 13.65 5.68 0.29
N GLY A 92 14.26 5.22 -0.79
CA GLY A 92 14.67 3.83 -0.91
C GLY A 92 15.83 3.51 0.04
N HIS A 93 15.95 2.24 0.43
CA HIS A 93 17.10 1.69 1.18
C HIS A 93 17.37 2.29 2.58
N LYS A 94 16.50 3.18 3.08
CA LYS A 94 16.56 3.72 4.44
C LYS A 94 15.33 3.27 5.24
N VAL A 95 15.53 3.09 6.54
CA VAL A 95 14.41 2.92 7.47
C VAL A 95 13.61 4.23 7.48
N PRO A 96 12.27 4.18 7.34
CA PRO A 96 11.45 5.39 7.37
C PRO A 96 11.62 6.15 8.69
N ASP A 97 11.74 7.48 8.61
CA ASP A 97 11.90 8.32 9.79
C ASP A 97 10.62 8.43 10.63
N SER A 98 10.78 8.84 11.89
CA SER A 98 9.67 8.99 12.84
C SER A 98 8.61 9.98 12.37
N LYS A 99 9.00 11.02 11.63
CA LYS A 99 8.08 12.03 11.09
C LYS A 99 7.14 11.42 10.06
N SER A 100 7.67 10.61 9.15
CA SER A 100 6.89 9.90 8.13
C SER A 100 5.94 8.90 8.78
N VAL A 101 6.40 8.17 9.80
CA VAL A 101 5.56 7.24 10.57
C VAL A 101 4.42 7.99 11.27
N ALA A 102 4.71 9.10 11.94
CA ALA A 102 3.68 9.94 12.56
C ALA A 102 2.65 10.44 11.53
N GLN A 103 3.12 10.93 10.38
CA GLN A 103 2.24 11.36 9.29
C GLN A 103 1.34 10.22 8.79
N PHE A 104 1.87 9.01 8.65
CA PHE A 104 1.07 7.84 8.27
C PHE A 104 -0.01 7.54 9.31
N ILE A 105 0.34 7.54 10.59
CA ILE A 105 -0.61 7.29 11.70
C ILE A 105 -1.73 8.34 11.69
N ASP A 106 -1.40 9.61 11.57
CA ASP A 106 -2.39 10.70 11.55
C ASP A 106 -3.36 10.57 10.38
N LEU A 107 -2.84 10.27 9.19
CA LEU A 107 -3.65 10.04 7.99
C LEU A 107 -4.59 8.86 8.18
N VAL A 108 -4.09 7.73 8.68
CA VAL A 108 -4.94 6.55 8.92
C VAL A 108 -6.02 6.86 9.94
N ASN A 109 -5.70 7.54 11.04
CA ASN A 109 -6.66 7.89 12.07
C ASN A 109 -7.75 8.84 11.54
N LYS A 110 -7.38 9.79 10.67
CA LYS A 110 -8.34 10.62 9.95
C LYS A 110 -9.26 9.78 9.06
N GLU A 111 -8.70 8.88 8.26
CA GLU A 111 -9.47 7.98 7.39
C GLU A 111 -10.39 7.04 8.16
N ARG A 112 -9.95 6.54 9.32
CA ARG A 112 -10.77 5.76 10.26
C ARG A 112 -12.01 6.52 10.71
N LYS A 113 -11.86 7.82 10.99
CA LYS A 113 -12.95 8.67 11.44
C LYS A 113 -13.91 9.04 10.32
N GLU A 114 -13.38 9.40 9.14
CA GLU A 114 -14.19 9.86 8.00
C GLU A 114 -14.84 8.72 7.22
N SER A 115 -14.28 7.52 7.26
CA SER A 115 -14.79 6.35 6.53
C SER A 115 -14.60 5.07 7.35
N PRO A 116 -15.46 4.83 8.35
CA PRO A 116 -15.33 3.72 9.31
C PRO A 116 -15.28 2.32 8.69
N ASP A 117 -15.89 2.12 7.52
CA ASP A 117 -15.92 0.82 6.84
C ASP A 117 -15.05 0.78 5.57
N GLY A 118 -14.34 1.87 5.27
CA GLY A 118 -13.56 2.03 4.04
C GLY A 118 -12.21 1.30 4.07
N ILE A 119 -11.87 0.66 2.96
CA ILE A 119 -10.54 0.08 2.72
C ILE A 119 -9.52 1.18 2.46
N ILE A 120 -8.37 1.05 3.09
CA ILE A 120 -7.20 1.90 2.92
C ILE A 120 -6.14 1.06 2.19
N ALA A 121 -5.96 1.30 0.90
CA ALA A 121 -4.88 0.70 0.15
C ALA A 121 -3.56 1.39 0.48
N VAL A 122 -2.51 0.62 0.75
CA VAL A 122 -1.18 1.15 1.07
C VAL A 122 -0.18 0.50 0.13
N HIS A 123 0.63 1.31 -0.55
CA HIS A 123 1.59 0.77 -1.50
C HIS A 123 2.94 1.46 -1.41
N CYS A 124 3.97 0.70 -1.77
CA CYS A 124 5.25 1.22 -2.21
C CYS A 124 5.47 0.74 -3.65
N THR A 125 6.70 0.49 -4.08
CA THR A 125 6.94 -0.06 -5.43
C THR A 125 6.39 -1.49 -5.55
N HIS A 126 6.73 -2.34 -4.59
CA HIS A 126 6.40 -3.78 -4.60
C HIS A 126 5.32 -4.16 -3.59
N GLY A 127 4.83 -3.23 -2.78
CA GLY A 127 3.79 -3.51 -1.77
C GLY A 127 4.25 -4.29 -0.54
N VAL A 128 5.55 -4.59 -0.44
CA VAL A 128 6.08 -5.45 0.62
C VAL A 128 6.73 -4.64 1.74
N ASN A 129 7.92 -4.11 1.48
CA ASN A 129 8.86 -3.73 2.53
C ASN A 129 8.42 -2.48 3.30
N ARG A 130 8.30 -1.34 2.60
CA ARG A 130 7.85 -0.07 3.20
C ARG A 130 6.39 -0.17 3.61
N THR A 131 5.53 -0.69 2.75
CA THR A 131 4.11 -0.93 3.05
C THR A 131 3.94 -1.69 4.37
N GLY A 132 4.59 -2.84 4.51
CA GLY A 132 4.51 -3.63 5.71
C GLY A 132 5.12 -2.95 6.93
N TYR A 133 6.22 -2.21 6.78
CA TYR A 133 6.81 -1.44 7.89
C TYR A 133 5.82 -0.43 8.46
N PHE A 134 5.20 0.40 7.61
CA PHE A 134 4.25 1.42 8.04
C PHE A 134 2.98 0.82 8.65
N ILE A 135 2.44 -0.25 8.05
CA ILE A 135 1.30 -0.97 8.61
C ILE A 135 1.66 -1.54 9.98
N CYS A 136 2.79 -2.25 10.11
CA CYS A 136 3.21 -2.81 11.40
C CYS A 136 3.43 -1.74 12.46
N ARG A 137 4.04 -0.59 12.11
CA ARG A 137 4.16 0.53 13.05
C ARG A 137 2.81 1.05 13.52
N TYR A 138 1.83 1.18 12.64
CA TYR A 138 0.47 1.55 13.06
C TYR A 138 -0.14 0.51 14.02
N LEU A 139 0.00 -0.79 13.72
CA LEU A 139 -0.53 -1.85 14.57
C LEU A 139 0.09 -1.85 15.97
N ILE A 140 1.40 -1.64 16.05
CA ILE A 140 2.12 -1.60 17.33
C ILE A 140 1.75 -0.32 18.08
N ASP A 141 1.88 0.84 17.43
CA ASP A 141 1.83 2.14 18.11
C ASP A 141 0.41 2.62 18.40
N SER A 142 -0.57 2.24 17.56
CA SER A 142 -1.95 2.71 17.67
C SER A 142 -2.95 1.63 18.08
N MET A 143 -2.61 0.35 17.87
CA MET A 143 -3.50 -0.77 18.20
C MET A 143 -2.94 -1.71 19.28
N ASN A 144 -1.75 -1.39 19.82
CA ASN A 144 -1.07 -2.19 20.85
C ASN A 144 -0.90 -3.68 20.48
N VAL A 145 -0.75 -3.96 19.18
CA VAL A 145 -0.52 -5.32 18.66
C VAL A 145 0.93 -5.69 18.87
N ASN A 146 1.18 -6.94 19.30
CA ASN A 146 2.55 -7.42 19.47
C ASN A 146 3.32 -7.37 18.12
N PRO A 147 4.60 -6.96 18.10
CA PRO A 147 5.37 -6.89 16.86
C PRO A 147 5.41 -8.18 16.04
N LYS A 148 5.44 -9.36 16.69
CA LYS A 148 5.41 -10.66 16.01
C LYS A 148 4.07 -10.88 15.29
N ASP A 149 2.98 -10.53 15.95
CA ASP A 149 1.62 -10.68 15.39
C ASP A 149 1.37 -9.69 14.26
N ALA A 150 1.88 -8.46 14.39
CA ALA A 150 1.81 -7.45 13.34
C ALA A 150 2.54 -7.93 12.06
N LEU A 151 3.76 -8.44 12.21
CA LEU A 151 4.53 -9.01 11.10
C LEU A 151 3.85 -10.24 10.50
N GLN A 152 3.30 -11.12 11.33
CA GLN A 152 2.58 -12.29 10.87
C GLN A 152 1.32 -11.92 10.09
N GLY A 153 0.54 -10.93 10.57
CA GLY A 153 -0.64 -10.42 9.89
C GLY A 153 -0.33 -9.85 8.52
N HIS A 154 0.77 -9.10 8.38
CA HIS A 154 1.22 -8.61 7.07
C HIS A 154 1.68 -9.75 6.16
N LYS A 155 2.41 -10.76 6.66
CA LYS A 155 2.79 -11.93 5.84
C LYS A 155 1.56 -12.67 5.30
N LEU A 156 0.56 -12.91 6.17
CA LEU A 156 -0.69 -13.58 5.81
C LEU A 156 -1.53 -12.76 4.81
N SER A 157 -1.29 -11.46 4.67
CA SER A 157 -1.91 -10.62 3.64
C SER A 157 -1.37 -10.88 2.22
N GLY A 158 -0.44 -11.83 2.04
CA GLY A 158 0.10 -12.20 0.72
C GLY A 158 1.33 -11.41 0.28
N HIS A 159 1.95 -10.63 1.18
CA HIS A 159 3.13 -9.81 0.89
C HIS A 159 4.32 -10.20 1.79
N GLU A 160 5.18 -11.11 1.31
CA GLU A 160 6.34 -11.59 2.07
C GLU A 160 7.50 -10.59 2.11
N TYR A 161 7.96 -10.23 3.31
CA TYR A 161 9.16 -9.41 3.52
C TYR A 161 10.43 -10.09 2.99
N LYS A 162 11.27 -9.31 2.30
CA LYS A 162 12.73 -9.54 2.24
C LYS A 162 13.43 -8.39 2.94
N ILE A 163 13.34 -8.30 4.27
CA ILE A 163 14.18 -7.39 5.06
C ILE A 163 14.63 -8.09 6.35
N ALA A 164 15.94 -8.11 6.54
CA ALA A 164 16.63 -8.34 7.81
C ALA A 164 16.24 -7.24 8.82
N LEU A 165 15.22 -7.50 9.64
CA LEU A 165 14.93 -6.73 10.85
C LEU A 165 14.53 -7.71 11.95
N VAL A 166 15.51 -8.51 12.36
CA VAL A 166 15.74 -8.89 13.75
C VAL A 166 17.25 -8.75 13.93
N ASP A 167 17.68 -8.21 15.06
CA ASP A 167 19.06 -7.92 15.47
C ASP A 167 19.56 -6.50 15.17
N LYS A 168 19.13 -5.57 16.03
CA LYS A 168 20.01 -4.76 16.90
C LYS A 168 19.21 -4.16 18.05
#